data_AF-G0QZE2-F1
#
_entry.id   AF-G0QZE2-F1
#
_cell.length_a   1.000
_cell.length_b   1.000
_cell.length_c   1.000
_cell.angle_alpha   90.00
_cell.angle_beta   90.00
_cell.angle_gamma   90.00
#
_symmetry.space_group_name_H-M   'P 1'
#
loop_
_entity.id
_entity.type
_entity.pdbx_description
1 polymer ?
#
loop_
_entity_poly.entity_id
_entity_poly.type
_entity_poly.pdbx_seq_one_letter_code
_entity_poly.pdbx_strand_id
1 'polypeptide(L)'
;MAQIKKYPLIYHGNKLIVQQAPYPTDVFWENLKLTEKQRKKKNIMGIFITIIVLSVCFMAIYGLILKQKAISEKETEDQIIVQFIGILISIIITILNGVLQNILVYVSKLEGHPTMTSFNTSLAKKITVASFCNTSLVTFLVVIVILDDKKSKFMKIFGEGGLAENQNYVFISNIIAPLITQLIDIEGIKKKFLRKIELKSKIYLFQLNLN
;
A
#
# COMPACT_ATOMS: atom_id res chain seq x y z
N MET A 1 -31.65 21.14 27.32
CA MET A 1 -31.65 19.97 26.42
C MET A 1 -31.97 18.74 27.24
N ALA A 2 -33.16 18.16 27.08
CA ALA A 2 -33.62 17.03 27.88
C ALA A 2 -32.84 15.75 27.53
N GLN A 3 -32.21 15.14 28.53
CA GLN A 3 -31.53 13.84 28.39
C GLN A 3 -32.60 12.74 28.33
N ILE A 4 -32.92 12.26 27.14
CA ILE A 4 -33.81 11.10 26.95
C ILE A 4 -33.08 9.87 27.50
N LYS A 5 -33.55 9.32 28.62
CA LYS A 5 -33.12 8.01 29.15
C LYS A 5 -33.42 6.94 28.09
N LYS A 6 -32.39 6.46 27.39
CA LYS A 6 -32.50 5.33 26.44
C LYS A 6 -32.66 4.03 27.23
N TYR A 7 -33.90 3.59 27.42
CA TYR A 7 -34.18 2.22 27.85
C TYR A 7 -33.66 1.24 26.77
N PRO A 8 -33.06 0.10 27.15
CA PRO A 8 -32.66 -0.90 26.18
C PRO A 8 -33.93 -1.46 25.52
N LEU A 9 -34.03 -1.30 24.20
CA LEU A 9 -35.05 -1.98 23.40
C LEU A 9 -34.75 -3.48 23.45
N ILE A 10 -35.66 -4.26 24.01
CA ILE A 10 -35.54 -5.72 24.07
C ILE A 10 -36.62 -6.29 23.14
N TYR A 11 -36.21 -7.15 22.21
CA TYR A 11 -37.11 -7.84 21.28
C TYR A 11 -36.80 -9.33 21.33
N HIS A 12 -37.80 -10.15 21.67
CA HIS A 12 -37.65 -11.60 21.89
C HIS A 12 -36.49 -11.96 22.83
N GLY A 13 -36.37 -11.25 23.96
CA GLY A 13 -35.28 -11.48 24.93
C GLY A 13 -33.90 -11.00 24.48
N ASN A 14 -33.75 -10.50 23.25
CA ASN A 14 -32.50 -9.98 22.71
C ASN A 14 -32.45 -8.45 22.80
N LYS A 15 -31.31 -7.92 23.22
CA LYS A 15 -31.07 -6.47 23.25
C LYS A 15 -30.89 -5.94 21.82
N LEU A 16 -31.81 -5.10 21.37
CA LEU A 16 -31.72 -4.40 20.10
C LEU A 16 -30.82 -3.17 20.22
N ILE A 17 -29.93 -3.02 19.25
CA ILE A 17 -29.11 -1.82 19.08
C ILE A 17 -29.67 -1.08 17.88
N VAL A 18 -30.34 0.05 18.12
CA VAL A 18 -30.85 0.93 17.07
C VAL A 18 -29.87 2.07 16.88
N GLN A 19 -29.40 2.23 15.64
CA GLN A 19 -28.50 3.29 15.22
C GLN A 19 -29.11 4.03 14.03
N GLN A 20 -28.77 5.31 13.88
CA GLN A 20 -29.19 6.08 12.71
C GLN A 20 -28.64 5.42 11.44
N ALA A 21 -29.50 5.23 10.44
CA ALA A 21 -29.07 4.69 9.16
C ALA A 21 -28.16 5.70 8.44
N PRO A 22 -27.03 5.25 7.86
CA PRO A 22 -26.22 6.08 6.98
C PRO A 22 -26.95 6.32 5.64
N TYR A 23 -26.43 7.26 4.83
CA TYR A 23 -26.96 7.52 3.49
C TYR A 23 -26.94 6.25 2.62
N PRO A 24 -27.92 6.07 1.72
CA PRO A 24 -28.08 4.84 0.94
C PRO A 24 -26.88 4.53 0.03
N THR A 25 -26.17 5.56 -0.43
CA THR A 25 -24.96 5.43 -1.25
C THR A 25 -23.72 5.04 -0.44
N ASP A 26 -23.73 5.26 0.88
CA ASP A 26 -22.64 4.93 1.78
C ASP A 26 -22.73 3.46 2.24
N VAL A 27 -23.88 2.79 2.07
CA VAL A 27 -24.09 1.41 2.55
C VAL A 27 -23.46 0.37 1.60
N PHE A 28 -22.65 -0.52 2.15
CA PHE A 28 -22.23 -1.74 1.45
C PHE A 28 -23.28 -2.84 1.61
N TRP A 29 -24.20 -2.93 0.65
CA TRP A 29 -25.31 -3.88 0.68
C TRP A 29 -24.86 -5.34 0.77
N GLU A 30 -23.76 -5.69 0.12
CA GLU A 30 -23.16 -7.03 0.13
C GLU A 30 -22.72 -7.46 1.54
N ASN A 31 -22.29 -6.50 2.37
CA ASN A 31 -21.76 -6.75 3.70
C ASN A 31 -22.83 -6.72 4.79
N LEU A 32 -24.10 -6.39 4.50
CA LEU A 32 -25.18 -6.33 5.50
C LEU A 32 -25.43 -7.68 6.18
N LYS A 33 -25.17 -8.79 5.49
CA LYS A 33 -25.38 -10.16 5.99
C LYS A 33 -24.38 -10.57 7.08
N LEU A 34 -23.30 -9.80 7.26
CA LEU A 34 -22.24 -10.13 8.21
C LEU A 34 -22.65 -9.72 9.63
N THR A 35 -22.60 -10.70 10.54
CA THR A 35 -22.73 -10.43 11.99
C THR A 35 -21.49 -9.71 12.54
N GLU A 36 -21.67 -8.95 13.62
CA GLU A 36 -20.58 -8.22 14.29
C GLU A 36 -19.39 -9.11 14.65
N LYS A 37 -19.64 -10.36 15.08
CA LYS A 37 -18.58 -11.33 15.37
C LYS A 37 -17.78 -11.71 14.12
N GLN A 38 -18.44 -11.92 12.99
CA GLN A 38 -17.79 -12.23 11.72
C GLN A 38 -16.97 -11.03 11.22
N ARG A 39 -17.50 -9.80 11.35
CA ARG A 39 -16.77 -8.57 10.99
C ARG A 39 -15.51 -8.41 11.82
N LYS A 40 -15.60 -8.58 13.14
CA LYS A 40 -14.42 -8.53 14.02
C LYS A 40 -13.38 -9.58 13.66
N LYS A 41 -13.79 -10.83 13.39
CA LYS A 41 -12.88 -11.89 12.94
C LYS A 41 -12.16 -11.52 11.64
N LYS A 42 -12.90 -11.00 10.64
CA LYS A 42 -12.35 -10.56 9.36
C LYS A 42 -11.39 -9.38 9.52
N ASN A 43 -11.73 -8.40 10.36
CA ASN A 43 -10.86 -7.26 10.66
C ASN A 43 -9.54 -7.71 11.32
N ILE A 44 -9.62 -8.56 12.35
CA ILE A 44 -8.42 -9.12 13.00
C ILE A 44 -7.55 -9.86 11.97
N MET A 45 -8.15 -10.69 11.12
CA MET A 45 -7.44 -11.38 10.04
C MET A 45 -6.80 -10.39 9.05
N GLY A 46 -7.50 -9.31 8.69
CA GLY A 46 -6.97 -8.24 7.83
C GLY A 46 -5.76 -7.54 8.46
N ILE A 47 -5.77 -7.30 9.78
CA ILE A 47 -4.62 -6.76 10.52
C ILE A 47 -3.43 -7.73 10.46
N PHE A 48 -3.66 -9.03 10.71
CA PHE A 48 -2.59 -10.04 10.60
C PHE A 48 -1.98 -10.09 9.20
N ILE A 49 -2.81 -10.10 8.16
CA ILE A 49 -2.33 -10.07 6.77
C ILE A 49 -1.55 -8.79 6.51
N THR A 50 -2.02 -7.64 7.00
CA THR A 50 -1.32 -6.36 6.87
C THR A 50 0.07 -6.39 7.51
N ILE A 51 0.21 -6.97 8.71
CA ILE A 51 1.49 -7.14 9.38
C ILE A 51 2.43 -8.03 8.55
N ILE A 52 1.94 -9.17 8.05
CA ILE A 52 2.74 -10.09 7.23
C ILE A 52 3.24 -9.38 5.96
N VAL A 53 2.35 -8.68 5.25
CA VAL A 53 2.71 -7.95 4.03
C VAL A 53 3.75 -6.86 4.33
N LEU A 54 3.61 -6.15 5.45
CA LEU A 54 4.59 -5.16 5.88
C LEU A 54 5.94 -5.79 6.19
N SER A 55 5.98 -6.94 6.88
CA SER A 55 7.23 -7.66 7.16
C SER A 55 7.93 -8.14 5.90
N VAL A 56 7.18 -8.62 4.90
CA VAL A 56 7.76 -9.01 3.60
C VAL A 56 8.34 -7.80 2.87
N CYS A 57 7.63 -6.68 2.87
CA CYS A 57 8.11 -5.45 2.24
C CYS A 57 9.38 -4.92 2.92
N PHE A 58 9.40 -4.94 4.26
CA PHE A 58 10.59 -4.62 5.07
C PHE A 58 11.80 -5.47 4.64
N MET A 59 11.63 -6.79 4.56
CA MET A 59 12.72 -7.71 4.18
C MET A 59 13.22 -7.44 2.77
N ALA A 60 12.32 -7.15 1.83
CA ALA A 60 12.68 -6.81 0.46
C ALA A 60 13.52 -5.52 0.39
N ILE A 61 13.07 -4.44 1.04
CA ILE A 61 13.79 -3.16 1.07
C ILE A 61 15.14 -3.32 1.76
N TYR A 62 15.18 -4.00 2.90
CA TYR A 62 16.42 -4.29 3.61
C TYR A 62 17.44 -5.02 2.72
N GLY A 63 17.02 -6.09 2.03
CA GLY A 63 17.89 -6.83 1.14
C GLY A 63 18.42 -6.01 -0.03
N LEU A 64 17.62 -5.08 -0.56
CA LEU A 64 18.06 -4.16 -1.62
C LEU A 64 19.13 -3.18 -1.11
N ILE A 65 18.91 -2.57 0.05
CA ILE A 65 19.88 -1.63 0.65
C ILE A 65 21.20 -2.35 0.99
N LEU A 66 21.14 -3.58 1.52
CA LEU A 66 22.35 -4.38 1.77
C LEU A 66 23.14 -4.64 0.49
N LYS A 67 22.45 -5.02 -0.59
CA LYS A 67 23.09 -5.24 -1.90
C LYS A 67 23.71 -3.95 -2.44
N GLN A 68 23.03 -2.81 -2.29
CA GLN A 68 23.56 -1.51 -2.69
C GLN A 68 24.90 -1.23 -2.00
N LYS A 69 24.98 -1.44 -0.69
CA LYS A 69 26.20 -1.23 0.08
C LYS A 69 27.32 -2.19 -0.35
N ALA A 70 27.02 -3.48 -0.47
CA ALA A 70 28.01 -4.49 -0.85
C ALA A 70 28.61 -4.24 -2.25
N ILE A 71 27.84 -3.64 -3.16
CA ILE A 71 28.31 -3.22 -4.48
C ILE A 71 29.16 -1.94 -4.37
N SER A 72 28.69 -0.95 -3.61
CA SER A 72 29.41 0.31 -3.40
C SER A 72 30.80 0.12 -2.75
N GLU A 73 30.98 -0.92 -1.93
CA GLU A 73 32.28 -1.23 -1.31
C GLU A 73 33.24 -1.99 -2.24
N LYS A 74 32.73 -2.67 -3.27
CA LYS A 74 33.54 -3.45 -4.23
C LYS A 74 33.98 -2.64 -5.45
N GLU A 75 33.13 -1.73 -5.92
CA GLU A 75 33.27 -1.01 -7.19
C GLU A 75 33.83 0.42 -6.98
N THR A 76 34.86 0.57 -6.14
CA THR A 76 35.37 1.88 -5.70
C THR A 76 35.88 2.80 -6.83
N GLU A 77 36.16 2.25 -8.02
CA GLU A 77 36.71 3.01 -9.15
C GLU A 77 35.62 3.62 -10.08
N ASP A 78 34.44 3.01 -10.19
CA ASP A 78 33.39 3.46 -11.12
C ASP A 78 32.20 4.10 -10.39
N GLN A 79 32.41 5.34 -9.95
CA GLN A 79 31.41 6.17 -9.25
C GLN A 79 30.09 6.30 -10.04
N ILE A 80 30.15 6.27 -11.37
CA ILE A 80 28.99 6.33 -12.27
C ILE A 80 28.13 5.06 -12.16
N ILE A 81 28.75 3.88 -12.09
CA ILE A 81 28.04 2.59 -12.02
C ILE A 81 27.30 2.47 -10.67
N VAL A 82 27.96 2.87 -9.58
CA VAL A 82 27.36 2.87 -8.24
C VAL A 82 26.14 3.79 -8.17
N GLN A 83 26.20 4.98 -8.77
CA GLN A 83 25.06 5.91 -8.84
C GLN A 83 23.89 5.33 -9.64
N PHE A 84 24.16 4.73 -10.80
CA PHE A 84 23.13 4.15 -11.65
C PHE A 84 22.39 2.98 -10.95
N ILE A 85 23.12 2.14 -10.21
CA ILE A 85 22.55 1.06 -9.40
C ILE A 85 21.69 1.62 -8.26
N GLY A 86 22.14 2.70 -7.60
CA GLY A 86 21.34 3.40 -6.59
C GLY A 86 19.99 3.87 -7.13
N ILE A 87 19.98 4.50 -8.31
CA ILE A 87 18.75 4.96 -8.98
C ILE A 87 17.81 3.78 -9.28
N LEU A 88 18.34 2.68 -9.83
CA LEU A 88 17.55 1.47 -10.09
C LEU A 88 16.92 0.90 -8.82
N ILE A 89 17.67 0.86 -7.72
CA ILE A 89 17.16 0.40 -6.42
C ILE A 89 16.06 1.32 -5.91
N SER A 90 16.21 2.63 -6.02
CA SER A 90 15.15 3.60 -5.66
C SER A 90 13.87 3.41 -6.47
N ILE A 91 13.98 3.14 -7.78
CA ILE A 91 12.82 2.84 -8.64
C ILE A 91 12.11 1.57 -8.16
N ILE A 92 12.87 0.51 -7.84
CA ILE A 92 12.33 -0.76 -7.33
C ILE A 92 11.59 -0.53 -6.00
N ILE A 93 12.17 0.25 -5.07
CA ILE A 93 11.53 0.58 -3.79
C ILE A 93 10.21 1.31 -4.02
N THR A 94 10.16 2.27 -4.94
CA THR A 94 8.91 2.99 -5.28
C THR A 94 7.85 2.04 -5.84
N ILE A 95 8.23 1.09 -6.70
CA ILE A 95 7.31 0.07 -7.21
C ILE A 95 6.78 -0.81 -6.08
N LEU A 96 7.65 -1.26 -5.17
CA LEU A 96 7.25 -2.05 -4.00
C LEU A 96 6.26 -1.29 -3.09
N ASN A 97 6.48 0.02 -2.88
CA ASN A 97 5.56 0.90 -2.16
C ASN A 97 4.17 0.95 -2.83
N GLY A 98 4.12 1.07 -4.16
CA GLY A 98 2.86 1.05 -4.91
C GLY A 98 2.15 -0.30 -4.84
N VAL A 99 2.89 -1.41 -4.96
CA VAL A 99 2.35 -2.78 -4.82
C VAL A 99 1.78 -2.98 -3.42
N LEU A 100 2.48 -2.53 -2.37
CA LEU A 100 2.02 -2.57 -0.98
C LEU A 100 0.67 -1.87 -0.84
N GLN A 101 0.51 -0.65 -1.36
CA GLN A 101 -0.76 0.09 -1.30
C GLN A 101 -1.89 -0.68 -1.98
N ASN A 102 -1.64 -1.25 -3.16
CA ASN A 102 -2.63 -2.06 -3.89
C ASN A 102 -3.08 -3.29 -3.08
N ILE A 103 -2.15 -3.97 -2.41
CA ILE A 103 -2.46 -5.11 -1.54
C ILE A 103 -3.31 -4.65 -0.35
N LEU A 104 -3.00 -3.52 0.29
CA LEU A 104 -3.77 -3.01 1.44
C LEU A 104 -5.21 -2.61 1.06
N VAL A 105 -5.41 -2.08 -0.15
CA VAL A 105 -6.76 -1.86 -0.71
C VAL A 105 -7.51 -3.18 -0.82
N TYR A 106 -6.87 -4.21 -1.37
CA TYR A 106 -7.47 -5.53 -1.50
C TYR A 106 -7.82 -6.15 -0.14
N VAL A 107 -6.90 -6.11 0.83
CA VAL A 107 -7.13 -6.61 2.19
C VAL A 107 -8.29 -5.88 2.86
N SER A 108 -8.37 -4.54 2.72
CA SER A 108 -9.44 -3.76 3.33
C SER A 108 -10.82 -4.06 2.73
N LYS A 109 -10.90 -4.51 1.47
CA LYS A 109 -12.16 -4.98 0.87
C LYS A 109 -12.63 -6.29 1.51
N LEU A 110 -11.72 -7.16 1.92
CA LEU A 110 -12.03 -8.46 2.55
C LEU A 110 -12.56 -8.32 3.99
N GLU A 111 -12.33 -7.18 4.64
CA GLU A 111 -12.73 -6.94 6.05
C GLU A 111 -14.24 -6.80 6.26
N GLY A 112 -15.01 -6.56 5.18
CA GLY A 112 -16.48 -6.56 5.24
C GLY A 112 -17.06 -5.35 5.97
N HIS A 113 -16.59 -4.15 5.64
CA HIS A 113 -17.08 -2.89 6.20
C HIS A 113 -18.56 -2.64 5.86
N PRO A 114 -19.37 -2.11 6.81
CA PRO A 114 -20.78 -1.82 6.57
C PRO A 114 -21.00 -0.57 5.70
N THR A 115 -20.06 0.38 5.72
CA THR A 115 -20.18 1.65 5.00
C THR A 115 -18.90 2.04 4.26
N MET A 116 -19.01 2.82 3.17
CA MET A 116 -17.88 3.39 2.44
C MET A 116 -17.02 4.25 3.36
N THR A 117 -17.64 5.03 4.24
CA THR A 117 -16.96 5.84 5.25
C THR A 117 -16.07 4.99 6.15
N SER A 118 -16.59 3.88 6.68
CA SER A 118 -15.81 2.99 7.55
C SER A 118 -14.70 2.25 6.81
N PHE A 119 -14.93 1.86 5.56
CA PHE A 119 -13.92 1.29 4.66
C PHE A 119 -12.80 2.28 4.37
N ASN A 120 -13.11 3.49 3.91
CA ASN A 120 -12.14 4.52 3.57
C ASN A 120 -11.33 4.94 4.81
N THR A 121 -11.96 5.03 5.98
CA THR A 121 -11.27 5.34 7.24
C THR A 121 -10.29 4.22 7.62
N SER A 122 -10.70 2.95 7.52
CA SER A 122 -9.84 1.79 7.78
C SER A 122 -8.67 1.75 6.80
N LEU A 123 -8.96 1.92 5.51
CA LEU A 123 -7.98 1.92 4.44
C LEU A 123 -6.96 3.03 4.62
N ALA A 124 -7.41 4.27 4.87
CA ALA A 124 -6.53 5.40 5.11
C ALA A 124 -5.59 5.15 6.30
N LYS A 125 -6.11 4.64 7.42
CA LYS A 125 -5.28 4.27 8.58
C LYS A 125 -4.21 3.25 8.20
N LYS A 126 -4.57 2.18 7.48
CA LYS A 126 -3.61 1.16 7.05
C LYS A 126 -2.56 1.71 6.11
N ILE A 127 -2.96 2.46 5.09
CA ILE A 127 -2.04 3.07 4.12
C ILE A 127 -1.07 4.02 4.83
N THR A 128 -1.56 4.86 5.76
CA THR A 128 -0.71 5.79 6.51
C THR A 128 0.30 5.05 7.38
N VAL A 129 -0.14 4.07 8.18
CA VAL A 129 0.76 3.27 9.03
C VAL A 129 1.77 2.52 8.18
N ALA A 130 1.31 1.89 7.09
CA ALA A 130 2.16 1.15 6.18
C ALA A 130 3.21 2.04 5.50
N SER A 131 2.79 3.19 4.97
CA SER A 131 3.69 4.11 4.27
C SER A 131 4.73 4.71 5.22
N PHE A 132 4.31 5.06 6.44
CA PHE A 132 5.21 5.55 7.49
C PHE A 132 6.23 4.49 7.90
N CYS A 133 5.77 3.27 8.19
CA CYS A 133 6.66 2.17 8.54
C CYS A 133 7.62 1.86 7.40
N ASN A 134 7.11 1.72 6.17
CA ASN A 134 7.89 1.27 5.03
C ASN A 134 8.93 2.31 4.55
N THR A 135 8.56 3.59 4.57
CA THR A 135 9.37 4.65 3.95
C THR A 135 10.28 5.35 4.95
N SER A 136 9.85 5.51 6.21
CA SER A 136 10.61 6.24 7.22
C SER A 136 11.28 5.30 8.20
N LEU A 137 10.53 4.34 8.75
CA LEU A 137 11.02 3.48 9.82
C LEU A 137 12.02 2.43 9.33
N VAL A 138 11.75 1.79 8.17
CA VAL A 138 12.70 0.83 7.57
C VAL A 138 13.99 1.53 7.19
N THR A 139 13.92 2.60 6.41
CA THR A 139 15.10 3.32 5.94
C THR A 139 15.96 3.79 7.12
N PHE A 140 15.32 4.32 8.16
CA PHE A 140 16.01 4.69 9.40
C PHE A 140 16.69 3.49 10.09
N LEU A 141 15.96 2.40 10.34
CA LEU A 141 16.52 1.22 11.01
C LEU A 141 17.67 0.61 10.21
N VAL A 142 17.52 0.48 8.90
CA VAL A 142 18.54 -0.13 8.05
C VAL A 142 19.80 0.73 8.02
N VAL A 143 19.69 2.03 7.74
CA VAL A 143 20.86 2.91 7.58
C VAL A 143 21.57 3.22 8.90
N ILE A 144 20.82 3.38 9.99
CA ILE A 144 21.38 3.82 11.28
C ILE A 144 21.71 2.66 12.21
N VAL A 145 20.83 1.66 12.30
CA VAL A 145 20.96 0.59 13.31
C VAL A 145 21.70 -0.62 12.75
N ILE A 146 21.40 -1.02 11.51
CA ILE A 146 21.89 -2.29 10.97
C ILE A 146 23.18 -2.12 10.17
N LEU A 147 23.29 -1.05 9.37
CA LEU A 147 24.49 -0.78 8.61
C LEU A 147 25.60 -0.25 9.51
N ASP A 148 26.40 -1.16 10.06
CA ASP A 148 27.64 -0.79 10.72
C ASP A 148 28.68 -0.41 9.65
N ASP A 149 29.16 0.81 9.74
CA ASP A 149 30.08 1.43 8.80
C ASP A 149 30.93 2.39 9.63
N LYS A 150 32.22 2.46 9.34
CA LYS A 150 33.21 3.23 10.14
C LYS A 150 32.94 4.74 10.12
N LYS A 151 32.00 5.19 9.29
CA LYS A 151 31.53 6.57 9.22
C LYS A 151 30.82 6.98 10.52
N SER A 152 31.05 8.22 10.96
CA SER A 152 30.35 8.79 12.11
C SER A 152 28.83 8.77 11.90
N LYS A 153 28.05 8.58 12.96
CA LYS A 153 26.57 8.57 12.88
C LYS A 153 26.01 9.83 12.21
N PHE A 154 26.68 10.97 12.39
CA PHE A 154 26.34 12.23 11.73
C PHE A 154 26.46 12.11 10.20
N MET A 155 27.57 11.54 9.70
CA MET A 155 27.78 11.35 8.27
C MET A 155 26.81 10.34 7.65
N LYS A 156 26.33 9.34 8.41
CA LYS A 156 25.28 8.42 7.94
C LYS A 156 23.93 9.12 7.73
N ILE A 157 23.66 10.16 8.49
CA ILE A 157 22.41 10.92 8.39
C ILE A 157 22.52 12.02 7.33
N PHE A 158 23.57 12.83 7.39
CA PHE A 158 23.69 14.08 6.62
C PHE A 158 24.79 14.08 5.54
N GLY A 159 25.60 13.03 5.45
CA GLY A 159 26.61 12.91 4.40
C GLY A 159 26.02 12.58 3.04
N GLU A 160 26.84 12.69 1.99
CA GLU A 160 26.47 12.26 0.64
C GLU A 160 26.11 10.77 0.62
N GLY A 161 24.96 10.44 0.03
CA GLY A 161 24.35 9.11 0.06
C GLY A 161 23.75 8.72 1.42
N GLY A 162 23.71 9.65 2.37
CA GLY A 162 23.15 9.46 3.72
C GLY A 162 21.62 9.39 3.74
N LEU A 163 21.08 9.09 4.93
CA LEU A 163 19.64 8.92 5.13
C LEU A 163 18.82 10.14 4.66
N ALA A 164 19.25 11.36 5.02
CA ALA A 164 18.51 12.58 4.70
C ALA A 164 18.42 12.83 3.19
N GLU A 165 19.52 12.59 2.46
CA GLU A 165 19.56 12.75 1.01
C GLU A 165 18.67 11.72 0.31
N ASN A 166 18.82 10.44 0.66
CA ASN A 166 17.97 9.36 0.13
C ASN A 166 16.49 9.59 0.41
N GLN A 167 16.16 10.04 1.62
CA GLN A 167 14.78 10.34 1.99
C GLN A 167 14.22 11.54 1.22
N ASN A 168 15.04 12.56 0.98
CA ASN A 168 14.65 13.70 0.16
C ASN A 168 14.33 13.26 -1.28
N TYR A 169 15.14 12.40 -1.90
CA TYR A 169 14.84 11.85 -3.23
C TYR A 169 13.55 11.03 -3.26
N VAL A 170 13.30 10.22 -2.24
CA VAL A 170 12.05 9.45 -2.12
C VAL A 170 10.85 10.40 -1.97
N PHE A 171 10.96 11.47 -1.18
CA PHE A 171 9.89 12.46 -1.03
C PHE A 171 9.63 13.22 -2.33
N ILE A 172 10.67 13.68 -3.03
CA ILE A 172 10.55 14.33 -4.35
C ILE A 172 9.88 13.36 -5.35
N SER A 173 10.33 12.10 -5.37
CA SER A 173 9.76 11.07 -6.25
C SER A 173 8.29 10.80 -5.93
N ASN A 174 7.90 10.76 -4.65
CA ASN A 174 6.52 10.57 -4.23
C ASN A 174 5.61 11.77 -4.50
N ILE A 175 6.17 12.98 -4.67
CA ILE A 175 5.42 14.15 -5.11
C ILE A 175 5.19 14.11 -6.62
N ILE A 176 6.22 13.74 -7.39
CA ILE A 176 6.19 13.75 -8.85
C ILE A 176 5.43 12.55 -9.41
N ALA A 177 5.62 11.35 -8.84
CA ALA A 177 5.05 10.13 -9.38
C ALA A 177 3.51 10.16 -9.50
N PRO A 178 2.74 10.61 -8.48
CA PRO A 178 1.30 10.76 -8.61
C PRO A 178 0.89 11.71 -9.74
N LEU A 179 1.60 12.84 -9.90
CA LEU A 179 1.33 13.80 -10.98
C LEU A 179 1.52 13.17 -12.36
N ILE A 180 2.62 12.43 -12.56
CA ILE A 180 2.87 11.71 -13.82
C ILE A 180 1.79 10.65 -14.05
N THR A 181 1.44 9.86 -13.02
CA THR A 181 0.41 8.82 -13.16
C THR A 181 -0.99 9.38 -13.39
N GLN A 182 -1.27 10.63 -13.00
CA GLN A 182 -2.54 11.29 -13.30
C GLN A 182 -2.56 11.91 -14.70
N LEU A 183 -1.42 12.40 -15.18
CA LEU A 183 -1.28 12.89 -16.56
C LEU A 183 -1.37 11.74 -17.58
N ILE A 184 -0.93 10.54 -17.20
CA ILE A 184 -1.01 9.34 -18.03
C ILE A 184 -2.22 8.51 -17.57
N ASP A 185 -3.30 8.46 -18.34
CA ASP A 185 -4.45 7.58 -18.08
C ASP A 185 -4.09 6.09 -18.31
N ILE A 186 -3.31 5.52 -17.39
CA ILE A 186 -2.80 4.14 -17.45
C ILE A 186 -3.97 3.15 -17.49
N GLU A 187 -5.04 3.40 -16.74
CA GLU A 187 -6.22 2.55 -16.75
C GLU A 187 -6.93 2.59 -18.10
N GLY A 188 -7.10 3.76 -18.69
CA GLY A 188 -7.67 3.94 -20.02
C GLY A 188 -6.83 3.26 -21.10
N ILE A 189 -5.50 3.37 -21.03
CA ILE A 189 -4.58 2.69 -21.95
C ILE A 189 -4.71 1.17 -21.80
N LYS A 190 -4.71 0.65 -20.56
CA LYS A 190 -4.89 -0.78 -20.29
C LYS A 190 -6.23 -1.30 -20.82
N LYS A 191 -7.32 -0.57 -20.58
CA LYS A 191 -8.67 -0.92 -21.10
C LYS A 191 -8.70 -0.90 -22.62
N LYS A 192 -8.10 0.12 -23.27
CA LYS A 192 -7.98 0.19 -24.74
C LYS A 192 -7.18 -0.98 -25.31
N PHE A 193 -6.10 -1.38 -24.64
CA PHE A 193 -5.27 -2.50 -25.05
C PHE A 193 -6.00 -3.85 -24.92
N LEU A 194 -6.64 -4.10 -23.77
CA LEU A 194 -7.45 -5.31 -23.55
C LEU A 194 -8.60 -5.41 -24.55
N ARG A 195 -9.31 -4.30 -24.80
CA ARG A 195 -10.35 -4.22 -25.83
C ARG A 195 -9.81 -4.58 -27.22
N LYS A 196 -8.58 -4.15 -27.55
CA LYS A 196 -7.95 -4.47 -28.84
C LYS A 196 -7.62 -5.96 -28.98
N ILE A 197 -7.21 -6.61 -27.89
CA ILE A 197 -6.97 -8.07 -27.84
C ILE A 197 -8.29 -8.83 -28.00
N GLU A 198 -9.33 -8.45 -27.25
CA GLU A 198 -10.65 -9.10 -27.34
C GLU A 198 -11.28 -8.98 -28.73
N LEU A 199 -11.16 -7.83 -29.38
CA LEU A 199 -11.66 -7.62 -30.74
C LEU A 199 -10.93 -8.52 -31.75
N LYS A 200 -9.60 -8.66 -31.63
CA LYS A 200 -8.85 -9.60 -32.48
C LYS A 200 -9.33 -11.04 -32.28
N SER A 201 -9.49 -11.46 -31.02
CA SER A 201 -9.95 -12.81 -30.68
C SER A 201 -11.34 -13.12 -31.30
N LYS A 202 -12.29 -12.18 -31.21
CA LYS A 202 -13.63 -12.35 -31.81
C LYS A 202 -13.62 -12.45 -33.34
N ILE A 203 -12.74 -11.70 -34.02
CA ILE A 203 -12.61 -11.77 -35.50
C ILE A 203 -12.09 -13.15 -35.93
N TYR A 204 -11.07 -13.68 -35.24
CA TYR A 204 -10.54 -15.01 -35.52
C TYR A 204 -11.59 -16.12 -35.32
N LEU A 205 -12.36 -16.07 -34.23
CA LEU A 205 -13.45 -17.03 -33.97
C LEU A 205 -14.55 -16.96 -35.04
N PHE A 206 -14.87 -15.77 -35.53
CA PHE A 206 -15.87 -15.61 -36.59
C PHE A 206 -15.40 -16.18 -37.93
N GLN A 207 -14.12 -16.02 -38.27
CA GLN A 207 -13.53 -16.60 -39.50
C GLN A 207 -13.46 -18.13 -39.47
N LEU A 208 -13.26 -18.73 -38.29
CA LEU A 208 -13.21 -20.19 -38.12
C LEU A 208 -14.58 -20.87 -38.18
N ASN A 209 -15.66 -20.14 -37.87
CA ASN A 209 -17.05 -20.62 -37.95
C ASN A 209 -17.67 -20.48 -39.35
N LEU A 210 -16.98 -19.81 -40.29
CA LEU A 210 -17.45 -19.58 -41.67
C LEU A 210 -16.79 -20.50 -42.71
N ASN A 211 -15.84 -21.35 -42.29
CA ASN A 211 -15.21 -22.40 -43.08
C ASN A 211 -15.65 -23.78 -42.56
#